data_AF-A0A1H7ZAY8-F1
#
_entry.id   AF-A0A1H7ZAY8-F1
#
_cell.length_a   1.000
_cell.length_b   1.000
_cell.length_c   1.000
_cell.angle_alpha   90.00
_cell.angle_beta   90.00
_cell.angle_gamma   90.00
#
_symmetry.space_group_name_H-M   'P 1'
#
loop_
_entity.id
_entity.type
_entity.pdbx_description
1 polymer ?
#
loop_
_entity_poly.entity_id
_entity_poly.type
_entity_poly.pdbx_seq_one_letter_code
_entity_poly.pdbx_strand_id
1 'polypeptide(L)'
;MRGIVNRIHSPTVGALARPGEELIEIVPLDDTLLVEAYVRPDDIAFLYPGQPVKVTITAYDASRYGNLSGEIVRIGADTITRTERSEEEVFVVEIRTTDTIADGVEVEIMPGMVAQADILAGRKTVLDYILRPVVRVKERALRD
;
A
#
# COMPACT_ATOMS: atom_id res chain seq x y z
N MET A 1 11.80 14.85 16.51
CA MET A 1 10.97 15.16 15.34
C MET A 1 11.81 15.87 14.31
N ARG A 2 12.28 15.11 13.30
CA ARG A 2 12.78 15.66 12.04
C ARG A 2 11.62 15.54 11.04
N GLY A 3 11.36 16.54 10.22
CA GLY A 3 10.21 16.55 9.31
C GLY A 3 10.45 17.55 8.18
N ILE A 4 9.88 17.28 7.02
CA ILE A 4 9.90 18.22 5.88
C ILE A 4 8.58 19.00 5.91
N VAL A 5 8.67 20.32 5.72
CA VAL A 5 7.48 21.16 5.54
C VAL A 5 6.94 20.88 4.14
N ASN A 6 5.79 20.21 4.05
CA ASN A 6 5.15 19.85 2.78
C ASN A 6 4.49 21.06 2.13
N ARG A 7 3.88 21.93 2.93
CA ARG A 7 3.19 23.13 2.44
C ARG A 7 3.09 24.23 3.50
N ILE A 8 3.30 25.47 3.06
CA ILE A 8 3.04 26.68 3.84
C ILE A 8 1.87 27.39 3.15
N HIS A 9 0.72 27.47 3.81
CA HIS A 9 -0.50 28.02 3.22
C HIS A 9 -0.59 29.54 3.31
N SER A 10 0.15 30.16 4.24
CA SER A 10 0.22 31.62 4.40
C SER A 10 1.68 32.10 4.45
N PRO A 11 2.31 32.36 3.29
CA PRO A 11 3.72 32.75 3.24
C PRO A 11 3.98 34.22 3.60
N THR A 12 2.93 35.01 3.88
CA THR A 12 3.05 36.46 4.10
C THR A 12 3.36 36.81 5.55
N VAL A 13 4.52 37.42 5.78
CA VAL A 13 4.91 38.00 7.07
C VAL A 13 3.91 39.11 7.43
N GLY A 14 3.09 38.89 8.46
CA GLY A 14 2.08 39.85 8.94
C GLY A 14 0.63 39.56 8.52
N ALA A 15 0.34 38.42 7.88
CA ALA A 15 -1.03 38.01 7.59
C ALA A 15 -1.77 37.54 8.86
N LEU A 16 -3.02 37.97 9.02
CA LEU A 16 -3.92 37.54 10.09
C LEU A 16 -4.48 36.14 9.76
N ALA A 17 -4.05 35.12 10.51
CA ALA A 17 -4.60 33.77 10.42
C ALA A 17 -6.04 33.73 10.96
N ARG A 18 -6.98 33.16 10.19
CA ARG A 18 -8.35 32.94 10.66
C ARG A 18 -8.42 31.70 11.54
N PRO A 19 -9.32 31.64 12.54
CA PRO A 19 -9.53 30.43 13.32
C PRO A 19 -9.94 29.27 12.40
N GLY A 20 -9.19 28.16 12.46
CA GLY A 20 -9.40 26.98 11.61
C GLY A 20 -8.63 26.98 10.28
N GLU A 21 -7.79 27.98 10.02
CA GLU A 21 -6.93 28.02 8.84
C GLU A 21 -5.68 27.14 9.06
N GLU A 22 -5.48 26.15 8.19
CA GLU A 22 -4.28 25.32 8.18
C GLU A 22 -3.08 26.15 7.74
N LEU A 23 -2.06 26.29 8.60
CA LEU A 23 -0.92 27.18 8.34
C LEU A 23 0.28 26.45 7.74
N ILE A 24 0.58 25.27 8.28
CA ILE A 24 1.77 24.48 7.97
C ILE A 24 1.39 23.00 7.99
N GLU A 25 1.72 22.30 6.92
CA GLU A 25 1.67 20.84 6.87
C GLU A 25 3.09 20.29 7.04
N ILE A 26 3.34 19.55 8.11
CA ILE A 26 4.64 18.93 8.41
C ILE A 26 4.49 17.43 8.21
N VAL A 27 5.30 16.85 7.34
CA VAL A 27 5.38 15.40 7.20
C VAL A 27 6.58 14.89 8.00
N PRO A 28 6.38 14.01 8.99
CA PRO A 28 7.48 13.45 9.77
C PRO A 28 8.40 12.61 8.87
N LEU A 29 9.70 12.73 9.10
CA LEU A 29 10.75 11.93 8.45
C LEU A 29 11.04 10.63 9.22
N ASP A 30 10.16 10.24 10.16
CA ASP A 30 10.44 9.14 11.09
C ASP A 30 10.57 7.78 10.37
N ASP A 31 11.31 6.88 11.00
CA ASP A 31 11.93 5.65 10.45
C ASP A 31 10.98 4.59 9.86
N THR A 32 9.67 4.82 9.86
CA THR A 32 8.68 3.85 9.33
C THR A 32 7.89 4.48 8.19
N LEU A 33 8.21 4.10 6.95
CA LEU A 33 7.48 4.52 5.76
C LEU A 33 6.19 3.69 5.65
N LEU A 34 5.05 4.38 5.53
CA LEU A 34 3.76 3.78 5.18
C LEU A 34 3.52 3.96 3.68
N VAL A 35 3.25 2.86 2.99
CA VAL A 35 3.04 2.82 1.54
C VAL A 35 1.63 2.35 1.26
N GLU A 36 0.89 3.12 0.47
CA GLU A 36 -0.42 2.73 -0.03
C GLU A 36 -0.26 2.01 -1.39
N ALA A 37 -0.72 0.77 -1.45
CA ALA A 37 -0.79 -0.01 -2.67
C ALA A 37 -2.25 -0.19 -3.10
N TYR A 38 -2.47 -0.16 -4.41
CA TYR A 38 -3.79 -0.40 -4.99
C TYR A 38 -3.84 -1.82 -5.54
N VAL A 39 -4.80 -2.61 -5.08
CA VAL A 39 -4.95 -4.02 -5.43
C VAL A 39 -6.28 -4.23 -6.14
N ARG A 40 -6.29 -5.05 -7.18
CA ARG A 40 -7.52 -5.39 -7.91
C ARG A 40 -8.41 -6.30 -7.06
N PRO A 41 -9.75 -6.20 -7.17
CA PRO A 41 -10.68 -7.07 -6.46
C PRO A 41 -10.42 -8.57 -6.66
N ASP A 42 -9.91 -8.98 -7.82
CA ASP A 42 -9.62 -10.39 -8.11
C ASP A 42 -8.46 -10.97 -7.27
N ASP A 43 -7.57 -10.10 -6.78
CA ASP A 43 -6.35 -10.49 -6.05
C ASP A 43 -6.50 -10.31 -4.52
N ILE A 44 -7.55 -9.63 -4.05
CA ILE A 44 -7.76 -9.31 -2.62
C ILE A 44 -7.96 -10.55 -1.75
N ALA A 45 -8.48 -11.64 -2.32
CA ALA A 45 -8.91 -12.83 -1.60
C ALA A 45 -7.79 -13.56 -0.82
N PHE A 46 -6.52 -13.28 -1.13
CA PHE A 46 -5.36 -13.93 -0.54
C PHE A 46 -4.50 -12.98 0.32
N LEU A 47 -4.97 -11.75 0.51
CA LEU A 47 -4.29 -10.76 1.31
C LEU A 47 -4.73 -10.85 2.77
N TYR A 48 -3.75 -10.74 3.67
CA TYR A 48 -4.01 -10.69 5.11
C TYR A 48 -2.97 -9.80 5.83
N PRO A 49 -3.35 -9.15 6.94
CA PRO A 49 -2.39 -8.39 7.74
C PRO A 49 -1.23 -9.26 8.25
N GLY A 50 -0.02 -8.70 8.26
CA GLY A 50 1.24 -9.40 8.60
C GLY A 50 1.87 -10.16 7.44
N GLN A 51 1.27 -10.13 6.25
CA GLN A 51 1.86 -10.76 5.07
C GLN A 51 3.11 -9.99 4.61
N PRO A 52 4.23 -10.68 4.30
CA PRO A 52 5.44 -10.03 3.84
C PRO A 52 5.27 -9.44 2.44
N VAL A 53 5.80 -8.23 2.28
CA VAL A 53 5.76 -7.45 1.04
C VAL A 53 7.14 -6.91 0.73
N LYS A 54 7.51 -6.93 -0.55
CA LYS A 54 8.69 -6.23 -1.04
C LYS A 54 8.26 -4.93 -1.70
N VAL A 55 8.82 -3.81 -1.26
CA VAL A 55 8.49 -2.49 -1.78
C VAL A 55 9.67 -1.96 -2.57
N THR A 56 9.45 -1.64 -3.84
CA THR A 56 10.45 -1.04 -4.73
C THR A 56 10.04 0.40 -5.02
N ILE A 57 10.91 1.36 -4.69
CA ILE A 57 10.69 2.78 -5.01
C ILE A 57 11.11 3.03 -6.46
N THR A 58 10.18 3.38 -7.34
CA THR A 58 10.46 3.45 -8.78
C THR A 58 11.37 4.61 -9.18
N ALA A 59 11.59 5.57 -8.27
CA ALA A 59 12.52 6.67 -8.47
C ALA A 59 14.00 6.24 -8.36
N TYR A 60 14.28 5.08 -7.77
CA TYR A 60 15.62 4.53 -7.62
C TYR A 60 15.85 3.34 -8.56
N ASP A 61 17.10 3.14 -8.97
CA ASP A 61 17.49 1.95 -9.74
C ASP A 61 17.45 0.71 -8.85
N ALA A 62 16.44 -0.14 -9.05
CA ALA A 62 16.21 -1.35 -8.27
C ALA A 62 17.41 -2.33 -8.30
N SER A 63 18.26 -2.29 -9.33
CA SER A 63 19.46 -3.14 -9.41
C SER A 63 20.58 -2.69 -8.48
N ARG A 64 20.56 -1.41 -8.08
CA ARG A 64 21.58 -0.79 -7.23
C ARG A 64 21.10 -0.65 -5.78
N TYR A 65 19.85 -0.27 -5.60
CA TYR A 65 19.28 0.01 -4.28
C TYR A 65 18.43 -1.15 -3.75
N GLY A 66 17.97 -2.07 -4.60
CA GLY A 66 17.20 -3.22 -4.12
C GLY A 66 15.75 -2.88 -3.75
N ASN A 67 15.20 -3.63 -2.79
CA ASN A 67 13.83 -3.53 -2.29
C ASN A 67 13.81 -3.33 -0.78
N LEU A 68 12.81 -2.59 -0.31
CA LEU A 68 12.50 -2.44 1.10
C LEU A 68 11.63 -3.62 1.55
N SER A 69 11.93 -4.17 2.71
CA SER A 69 11.06 -5.15 3.35
C SER A 69 9.92 -4.44 4.06
N GLY A 70 8.74 -5.05 4.02
CA GLY A 70 7.58 -4.54 4.76
C GLY A 70 6.52 -5.61 4.96
N GLU A 71 5.44 -5.21 5.62
CA GLU A 71 4.29 -6.05 5.91
C GLU A 71 2.98 -5.31 5.70
N ILE A 72 1.93 -6.05 5.31
CA ILE A 72 0.58 -5.48 5.23
C ILE A 72 0.10 -5.17 6.64
N VAL A 73 -0.26 -3.92 6.92
CA VAL A 73 -0.83 -3.54 8.22
C VAL A 73 -2.34 -3.41 8.17
N ARG A 74 -2.88 -2.98 7.03
CA ARG A 74 -4.32 -2.76 6.86
C ARG A 74 -4.74 -3.03 5.43
N ILE A 75 -5.93 -3.61 5.30
CA ILE A 75 -6.62 -3.79 4.03
C ILE A 75 -7.90 -2.98 4.11
N GLY A 76 -8.15 -2.13 3.11
CA GLY A 76 -9.39 -1.35 2.98
C GLY A 76 -10.60 -2.27 2.92
N ALA A 77 -11.70 -1.86 3.56
CA ALA A 77 -12.93 -2.64 3.59
C ALA A 77 -13.76 -2.47 2.30
N ASP A 78 -13.47 -1.41 1.55
CA ASP A 78 -14.20 -0.94 0.38
C ASP A 78 -13.27 -0.69 -0.81
N THR A 79 -13.87 -0.77 -2.00
CA THR A 79 -13.21 -0.36 -3.24
C THR A 79 -13.33 1.13 -3.45
N ILE A 80 -12.29 1.74 -3.99
CA ILE A 80 -12.29 3.11 -4.48
C ILE A 80 -12.22 3.11 -6.01
N THR A 81 -12.88 4.06 -6.65
CA THR A 81 -12.78 4.26 -8.10
C THR A 81 -11.60 5.18 -8.41
N ARG A 82 -10.65 4.72 -9.24
CA ARG A 82 -9.44 5.51 -9.54
C ARG A 82 -9.58 6.36 -10.81
N THR A 83 -10.45 7.37 -10.79
CA THR A 83 -10.79 8.21 -11.95
C THR A 83 -9.59 8.82 -12.70
N GLU A 84 -8.45 9.03 -12.03
CA GLU A 84 -7.25 9.63 -12.64
C GLU A 84 -6.44 8.70 -13.56
N ARG A 85 -6.59 7.38 -13.46
CA ARG A 85 -5.83 6.42 -14.30
C ARG A 85 -6.69 5.38 -15.02
N SER A 86 -7.84 5.02 -14.46
CA SER A 86 -8.76 4.03 -15.03
C SER A 86 -10.05 4.04 -14.21
N GLU A 87 -11.24 3.89 -14.81
CA GLU A 87 -12.50 3.67 -14.05
C GLU A 87 -12.54 2.29 -13.34
N GLU A 88 -11.38 1.80 -12.92
CA GLU A 88 -11.20 0.56 -12.20
C GLU A 88 -11.46 0.77 -10.71
N GLU A 89 -12.23 -0.15 -10.15
CA GLU A 89 -12.39 -0.33 -8.72
C GLU A 89 -11.16 -1.03 -8.15
N VAL A 90 -10.56 -0.45 -7.12
CA VAL A 90 -9.37 -0.99 -6.46
C VAL A 90 -9.52 -0.94 -4.95
N PHE A 91 -8.96 -1.93 -4.26
CA PHE A 91 -8.80 -1.90 -2.81
C PHE A 91 -7.51 -1.17 -2.45
N VAL A 92 -7.55 -0.38 -1.37
CA VAL A 92 -6.36 0.25 -0.80
C VAL A 92 -5.77 -0.67 0.26
N VAL A 93 -4.49 -0.99 0.15
CA VAL A 93 -3.73 -1.79 1.10
C VAL A 93 -2.60 -0.94 1.66
N GLU A 94 -2.55 -0.80 2.98
CA GLU A 94 -1.46 -0.11 3.67
C GLU A 94 -0.37 -1.10 4.04
N ILE A 95 0.85 -0.76 3.65
CA ILE A 95 2.06 -1.54 3.89
C ILE A 95 2.99 -0.70 4.75
N ARG A 96 3.45 -1.28 5.85
CA ARG A 96 4.49 -0.67 6.68
C ARG A 96 5.83 -1.28 6.31
N THR A 97 6.78 -0.43 5.96
CA THR A 97 8.17 -0.87 5.80
C THR A 97 8.82 -1.12 7.15
N THR A 98 9.59 -2.20 7.25
CA THR A 98 10.40 -2.52 8.44
C THR A 98 11.77 -1.87 8.39
N ASP A 99 12.24 -1.56 7.19
CA ASP A 99 13.57 -1.00 6.95
C ASP A 99 13.46 0.22 6.01
N THR A 100 14.27 1.25 6.26
CA THR A 100 14.51 2.39 5.35
C THR A 100 15.76 2.18 4.50
N ILE A 101 16.49 1.10 4.74
CA ILE A 101 17.73 0.74 4.07
C ILE A 101 17.41 -0.32 3.03
N ALA A 102 17.60 0.03 1.77
CA ALA A 102 17.44 -0.89 0.66
C ALA A 102 18.85 -1.46 0.32
N ASP A 103 19.04 -2.78 0.48
CA ASP A 103 20.32 -3.49 0.24
C ASP A 103 21.58 -2.83 0.86
N GLY A 104 21.45 -2.26 2.07
CA GLY A 104 22.57 -1.63 2.79
C GLY A 104 22.84 -0.17 2.42
N VAL A 105 22.04 0.42 1.53
CA VAL A 105 22.14 1.83 1.15
C VAL A 105 20.95 2.60 1.74
N GLU A 106 21.25 3.63 2.52
CA GLU A 106 20.25 4.55 3.05
C GLU A 106 19.68 5.37 1.89
N VAL A 107 18.37 5.27 1.67
CA VAL A 107 17.65 5.98 0.61
C VAL A 107 16.71 7.00 1.22
N GLU A 108 16.82 8.25 0.78
CA GLU A 108 15.95 9.33 1.26
C GLU A 108 14.62 9.28 0.50
N ILE A 109 13.60 8.70 1.12
CA ILE A 109 12.28 8.51 0.50
C ILE A 109 11.38 9.67 0.90
N MET A 110 10.92 10.43 -0.10
CA MET A 110 9.99 11.53 0.13
C MET A 110 8.53 11.08 -0.12
N PRO A 111 7.57 11.62 0.65
CA PRO A 111 6.15 11.45 0.36
C PRO A 111 5.81 11.85 -1.08
N GLY A 112 4.89 11.10 -1.71
CA GLY A 112 4.49 11.32 -3.09
C GLY A 112 5.34 10.60 -4.13
N MET A 113 6.43 9.94 -3.73
CA MET A 113 7.14 9.02 -4.62
C MET A 113 6.26 7.82 -4.99
N VAL A 114 6.40 7.34 -6.22
CA VAL A 114 5.71 6.13 -6.69
C VAL A 114 6.50 4.91 -6.21
N ALA A 115 5.78 3.95 -5.65
CA ALA A 115 6.31 2.66 -5.22
C ALA A 115 5.53 1.52 -5.88
N GLN A 116 6.23 0.42 -6.13
CA GLN A 116 5.65 -0.85 -6.51
C GLN A 116 5.73 -1.80 -5.31
N ALA A 117 4.61 -2.42 -4.97
CA ALA A 117 4.52 -3.40 -3.89
C ALA A 117 4.32 -4.81 -4.47
N ASP A 118 5.31 -5.66 -4.29
CA ASP A 118 5.24 -7.07 -4.66
C ASP A 118 4.84 -7.87 -3.41
N ILE A 119 3.55 -8.21 -3.34
CA ILE A 119 2.99 -8.97 -2.22
C ILE A 119 3.18 -10.46 -2.49
N LEU A 120 3.78 -11.17 -1.54
CA LEU A 120 3.94 -12.62 -1.60
C LEU A 120 2.61 -13.32 -1.28
N ALA A 121 1.65 -13.24 -2.20
CA ALA A 121 0.40 -13.99 -2.15
C ALA A 121 0.73 -15.49 -2.12
N GLY A 122 0.15 -16.23 -1.17
CA GLY A 122 0.42 -17.65 -0.99
C GLY A 122 0.26 -18.44 -2.30
N ARG A 123 0.94 -19.59 -2.40
CA ARG A 123 0.95 -20.43 -3.61
C ARG A 123 -0.48 -20.82 -4.00
N LYS A 124 -0.97 -20.31 -5.13
CA LYS A 124 -2.19 -20.78 -5.79
C LYS A 124 -1.94 -22.21 -6.26
N THR A 125 -2.54 -23.22 -5.64
CA THR A 125 -2.50 -24.57 -6.23
C THR A 125 -3.59 -24.63 -7.30
N VAL A 126 -3.26 -25.14 -8.50
CA VAL A 126 -4.27 -25.36 -9.57
C VAL A 126 -5.40 -26.28 -9.06
N LEU A 127 -5.09 -27.13 -8.08
CA LEU A 127 -6.02 -28.03 -7.40
C LEU A 127 -7.19 -27.31 -6.71
N ASP A 128 -6.97 -26.11 -6.13
CA ASP A 128 -8.04 -25.33 -5.47
C ASP A 128 -9.10 -24.83 -6.46
N TYR A 129 -8.78 -24.72 -7.74
CA TYR A 129 -9.76 -24.37 -8.77
C TYR A 129 -10.57 -25.60 -9.22
N ILE A 130 -9.94 -26.78 -9.23
CA ILE A 130 -10.54 -28.04 -9.67
C ILE A 130 -11.46 -28.63 -8.59
N LEU A 131 -11.20 -28.42 -7.30
CA LEU A 131 -12.02 -28.98 -6.21
C LEU A 131 -13.32 -28.19 -5.92
N ARG A 132 -13.48 -26.97 -6.47
CA ARG A 132 -14.69 -26.13 -6.29
C ARG A 132 -16.04 -26.77 -6.71
N PRO A 133 -16.14 -27.67 -7.70
CA PRO A 133 -17.42 -28.28 -8.05
C PRO A 133 -17.81 -29.45 -7.13
N VAL A 134 -16.84 -30.11 -6.50
CA VAL A 134 -17.08 -31.41 -5.84
C VAL A 134 -17.90 -31.25 -4.54
N VAL A 135 -17.77 -30.12 -3.85
CA VAL A 135 -18.51 -29.84 -2.61
C VAL A 135 -19.98 -29.50 -2.89
N ARG A 136 -20.33 -28.96 -4.06
CA ARG A 136 -21.74 -28.60 -4.39
C ARG A 136 -22.63 -29.77 -4.79
N VAL A 137 -22.04 -30.90 -5.17
CA VAL A 137 -22.82 -32.06 -5.66
C VAL A 137 -23.30 -32.94 -4.50
N LYS A 138 -22.62 -32.93 -3.34
CA LYS A 138 -22.93 -33.85 -2.25
C LYS A 138 -24.21 -33.51 -1.47
N GLU A 139 -24.67 -32.26 -1.50
CA GLU A 139 -25.91 -31.85 -0.80
C GLU A 139 -27.20 -32.10 -1.60
N ARG A 140 -27.11 -32.29 -2.92
CA ARG A 140 -28.27 -32.64 -3.76
C ARG A 140 -28.53 -34.14 -3.87
N ALA A 141 -27.58 -34.99 -3.46
CA ALA A 141 -27.73 -36.45 -3.52
C ALA A 141 -28.36 -37.06 -2.25
N LEU A 142 -28.62 -36.26 -1.20
CA LEU A 142 -29.24 -36.72 0.05
C LEU A 142 -30.68 -36.21 0.23
N ARG A 143 -31.25 -35.60 -0.81
CA ARG A 143 -32.67 -35.24 -0.91
C ARG A 143 -33.21 -35.75 -2.24
N ASP A 144 -33.25 -37.06 -2.37
CA ASP A 144 -34.25 -37.86 -3.10
C ASP A 144 -34.05 -39.33 -2.72
#